data_AF-A0A146L6D8-F1
#
_entry.id   AF-A0A146L6D8-F1
#
_cell.length_a   1.000
_cell.length_b   1.000
_cell.length_c   1.000
_cell.angle_alpha   90.00
_cell.angle_beta   90.00
_cell.angle_gamma   90.00
#
_symmetry.space_group_name_H-M   'P 1'
#
loop_
_entity.id
_entity.type
_entity.pdbx_description
1 polymer ?
#
loop_
_entity_poly.entity_id
_entity_poly.type
_entity_poly.pdbx_seq_one_letter_code
_entity_poly.pdbx_strand_id
1 'polypeptide(L)'
;VIIFDMRNLSLLMQARMATPTLAWHLCMVVQDKIPMRLKAVHIVNQPFYFNACYALFKPLLKKKIRKRVFMHGTDYSSLHKHIDPEELPVEYGGTQPPFSSRLTTTLLHLNESKFKEWEKYGYDK
;
A
#
# COMPACT_ATOMS: atom_id res chain seq x y z
N VAL A 1 -6.22 -5.72 3.43
CA VAL A 1 -4.98 -6.18 2.76
C VAL A 1 -4.60 -5.06 1.80
N ILE A 2 -3.32 -4.80 1.56
CA ILE A 2 -2.87 -3.73 0.66
C ILE A 2 -1.98 -4.36 -0.42
N ILE A 3 -2.19 -3.99 -1.68
CA ILE A 3 -1.29 -4.30 -2.79
C ILE A 3 -0.65 -2.99 -3.22
N PHE A 4 0.67 -2.95 -3.24
CA PHE A 4 1.47 -1.82 -3.69
C PHE A 4 2.13 -2.21 -5.02
N ASP A 5 1.58 -1.69 -6.12
CA ASP A 5 2.13 -1.90 -7.45
C ASP A 5 3.19 -0.83 -7.77
N MET A 6 4.41 -1.28 -8.06
CA MET A 6 5.54 -0.42 -8.41
C MET A 6 5.82 -0.35 -9.91
N ARG A 7 4.95 -0.93 -10.75
CA ARG A 7 5.08 -0.87 -12.21
C ARG A 7 5.06 0.58 -12.69
N ASN A 8 5.90 0.89 -13.69
CA ASN A 8 5.97 2.20 -14.35
C ASN A 8 6.34 3.40 -13.44
N LEU A 9 6.81 3.17 -12.21
CA LEU A 9 7.38 4.25 -11.40
C LEU A 9 8.82 4.55 -11.86
N SER A 10 9.08 5.76 -12.34
CA SER A 10 10.45 6.16 -12.73
C SER A 10 11.39 6.17 -11.52
N LEU A 11 12.67 5.89 -11.73
CA LEU A 11 13.69 5.92 -10.65
C LEU A 11 13.68 7.25 -9.91
N LEU A 12 13.49 8.36 -10.62
CA LEU A 12 13.42 9.70 -10.04
C LEU A 12 12.18 9.87 -9.15
N MET A 13 11.02 9.35 -9.58
CA MET A 13 9.79 9.38 -8.81
C MET A 13 9.90 8.48 -7.57
N GLN A 14 10.51 7.31 -7.70
CA GLN A 14 10.80 6.42 -6.58
C GLN A 14 11.78 7.06 -5.58
N ALA A 15 12.86 7.68 -6.05
CA ALA A 15 13.82 8.37 -5.20
C ALA A 15 13.19 9.55 -4.44
N ARG A 16 12.31 10.33 -5.09
CA ARG A 16 11.56 11.42 -4.45
C ARG A 16 10.57 10.93 -3.40
N MET A 17 9.98 9.75 -3.59
CA MET A 17 9.07 9.14 -2.61
C MET A 17 9.79 8.33 -1.51
N ALA A 18 11.05 7.95 -1.72
CA ALA A 18 11.83 7.15 -0.78
C ALA A 18 12.69 7.99 0.17
N THR A 19 12.23 9.18 0.58
CA THR A 19 12.94 9.97 1.59
C THR A 19 12.79 9.33 2.97
N PRO A 20 13.83 9.38 3.83
CA PRO A 20 13.76 8.83 5.19
C PRO A 20 12.58 9.37 6.01
N THR A 21 12.30 10.66 5.87
CA THR A 21 11.19 11.33 6.56
C THR A 21 9.83 10.79 6.11
N LEU A 22 9.60 10.63 4.81
CA LEU A 22 8.34 10.08 4.29
C LEU A 22 8.19 8.60 4.68
N ALA A 23 9.26 7.81 4.56
CA ALA A 23 9.26 6.41 4.97
C ALA A 23 8.96 6.27 6.48
N TRP A 24 9.54 7.13 7.32
CA TRP A 24 9.26 7.18 8.75
C TRP A 24 7.78 7.51 9.04
N HIS A 25 7.25 8.56 8.41
CA HIS A 25 5.83 8.92 8.56
C HIS A 25 4.91 7.78 8.12
N LEU A 26 5.18 7.13 6.99
CA LEU A 26 4.42 5.96 6.53
C LEU A 26 4.47 4.82 7.55
N CYS A 27 5.65 4.53 8.12
CA CYS A 27 5.80 3.52 9.16
C CYS A 27 4.93 3.85 10.39
N MET A 28 5.00 5.09 10.89
CA MET A 28 4.20 5.52 12.03
C MET A 28 2.70 5.45 11.75
N VAL A 29 2.27 5.94 10.58
CA VAL A 29 0.86 5.93 10.18
C VAL A 29 0.32 4.51 10.15
N VAL A 30 1.02 3.61 9.47
CA VAL A 30 0.61 2.21 9.27
C VAL A 30 0.64 1.40 10.56
N GLN A 31 1.56 1.69 11.48
CA GLN A 31 1.75 0.86 12.67
C GLN A 31 1.08 1.41 13.95
N ASP A 32 0.84 2.73 14.02
CA ASP A 32 0.43 3.41 15.27
C ASP A 32 -0.72 4.41 15.13
N LYS A 33 -1.02 4.97 13.94
CA LYS A 33 -1.97 6.10 13.83
C LYS A 33 -3.28 5.78 13.13
N ILE A 34 -3.34 4.75 12.28
CA ILE A 34 -4.61 4.36 11.66
C ILE A 34 -5.32 3.34 12.55
N PRO A 35 -6.61 3.56 12.93
CA PRO A 35 -7.42 2.61 13.69
C PRO A 35 -7.91 1.44 12.82
N MET A 36 -7.02 0.88 12.00
CA MET A 36 -7.32 -0.22 11.08
C MET A 36 -6.31 -1.34 11.26
N ARG A 37 -6.80 -2.58 11.30
CA ARG A 37 -5.92 -3.75 11.38
C ARG A 37 -5.33 -4.09 10.02
N LEU A 38 -4.09 -3.68 9.78
CA LEU A 38 -3.33 -4.09 8.59
C LEU A 38 -3.06 -5.61 8.60
N LYS A 39 -3.75 -6.40 7.76
CA LYS A 39 -3.55 -7.87 7.69
C LYS A 39 -2.27 -8.25 6.94
N ALA A 40 -2.06 -7.68 5.77
CA ALA A 40 -0.90 -7.93 4.91
C ALA A 40 -0.68 -6.74 3.95
N VAL A 41 0.57 -6.55 3.55
CA VAL A 41 1.05 -5.60 2.52
C VAL A 41 1.80 -6.43 1.49
N HIS A 42 1.30 -6.49 0.27
CA HIS A 42 1.89 -7.19 -0.86
C HIS A 42 2.52 -6.16 -1.78
N ILE A 43 3.79 -6.34 -2.12
CA ILE A 43 4.53 -5.46 -3.02
C ILE A 43 4.78 -6.25 -4.30
N VAL A 44 4.33 -5.70 -5.43
CA VAL A 44 4.43 -6.32 -6.75
C VAL A 44 5.14 -5.37 -7.72
N ASN A 45 5.77 -5.95 -8.74
CA ASN A 45 6.54 -5.24 -9.77
C ASN A 45 7.64 -4.33 -9.21
N GLN A 46 8.17 -4.61 -8.01
CA GLN A 46 9.23 -3.80 -7.42
C GLN A 46 10.58 -4.01 -8.13
N PRO A 47 11.38 -2.94 -8.31
CA PRO A 47 12.70 -3.05 -8.91
C PRO A 47 13.70 -3.74 -7.97
N PHE A 48 14.80 -4.26 -8.53
CA PHE A 48 15.79 -5.06 -7.80
C PHE A 48 16.36 -4.35 -6.56
N TYR A 49 16.53 -3.03 -6.59
CA TYR A 49 17.09 -2.25 -5.48
C TYR A 49 16.12 -2.05 -4.31
N PHE A 50 14.81 -2.29 -4.50
CA PHE A 50 13.81 -2.06 -3.47
C PHE A 50 14.03 -2.96 -2.24
N ASN A 51 14.55 -4.17 -2.45
CA ASN A 51 14.93 -5.09 -1.37
C ASN A 51 15.99 -4.46 -0.44
N ALA A 52 16.96 -3.75 -1.01
CA ALA A 52 18.00 -3.05 -0.24
C ALA A 52 17.39 -1.87 0.53
N CYS A 53 16.54 -1.07 -0.12
CA CYS A 53 15.82 0.01 0.56
C CYS A 53 14.99 -0.51 1.75
N TYR A 54 14.22 -1.58 1.54
CA TYR A 54 13.44 -2.19 2.62
C TYR A 54 14.33 -2.70 3.76
N ALA A 55 15.50 -3.27 3.47
CA ALA A 55 16.44 -3.71 4.49
C ALA A 55 16.90 -2.55 5.40
N LEU A 56 17.06 -1.34 4.86
CA LEU A 56 17.38 -0.13 5.63
C LEU A 56 16.23 0.31 6.55
N PHE A 57 14.99 0.19 6.10
CA PHE A 57 13.80 0.61 6.87
C PHE A 57 13.24 -0.49 7.79
N LYS A 58 13.55 -1.75 7.53
CA LYS A 58 13.08 -2.92 8.29
C LYS A 58 13.30 -2.78 9.80
N PRO A 59 14.42 -2.25 10.32
CA PRO A 59 14.62 -2.02 11.76
C PRO A 59 13.58 -1.08 12.38
N LEU A 60 13.08 -0.10 11.63
CA LEU A 60 12.11 0.90 12.10
C LEU A 60 10.70 0.31 12.24
N LEU A 61 10.40 -0.76 11.50
CA LEU A 61 9.11 -1.43 11.54
C LEU A 61 8.97 -2.29 12.81
N LYS A 62 7.78 -2.30 13.42
CA LYS A 62 7.46 -3.26 14.50
C LYS A 62 7.49 -4.71 13.99
N LYS A 63 7.88 -5.67 14.85
CA LYS A 63 7.94 -7.13 14.53
C LYS A 63 6.66 -7.65 13.88
N LYS A 64 5.49 -7.14 14.31
CA LYS A 64 4.18 -7.47 13.75
C LYS A 64 4.01 -7.04 12.29
N ILE A 65 4.47 -5.85 11.92
CA ILE A 65 4.39 -5.33 10.56
C ILE A 65 5.41 -6.04 9.66
N ARG A 66 6.64 -6.29 10.15
CA ARG A 66 7.67 -7.03 9.40
C ARG A 66 7.16 -8.39 8.89
N LYS A 67 6.38 -9.11 9.70
CA LYS A 67 5.78 -10.41 9.33
C LYS A 67 4.62 -10.32 8.33
N ARG A 68 4.17 -9.12 7.98
CA ARG A 68 2.99 -8.85 7.16
C ARG A 68 3.35 -8.17 5.83
N VAL A 69 4.63 -7.91 5.58
CA VAL A 69 5.12 -7.37 4.30
C VAL A 69 5.64 -8.52 3.46
N PHE A 70 5.06 -8.69 2.28
CA PHE A 70 5.40 -9.72 1.31
C PHE A 70 5.83 -9.05 0.00
N MET A 71 6.92 -9.53 -0.58
CA MET A 71 7.46 -9.02 -1.84
C MET A 71 7.39 -10.13 -2.87
N HIS A 72 6.73 -9.87 -4.00
CA HIS A 72 6.44 -10.87 -5.02
C HIS A 72 7.26 -10.65 -6.30
N GLY A 73 7.76 -9.43 -6.54
CA GLY A 73 8.45 -9.12 -7.79
C GLY A 73 7.46 -9.20 -8.94
N THR A 74 7.86 -9.87 -10.02
CA THR A 74 6.99 -10.12 -11.18
C THR A 74 6.29 -11.48 -11.13
N ASP A 75 6.47 -12.26 -10.06
CA ASP A 75 5.82 -13.56 -9.90
C ASP A 75 4.48 -13.42 -9.16
N TYR A 76 3.37 -13.44 -9.91
CA TYR A 76 2.02 -13.38 -9.35
C TYR A 76 1.57 -14.69 -8.70
N SER A 77 2.19 -15.83 -8.99
CA SER A 77 1.85 -17.07 -8.29
C SER A 77 2.16 -16.98 -6.80
N SER A 78 3.19 -16.22 -6.43
CA SER A 78 3.48 -15.90 -5.02
C SER A 78 2.40 -15.02 -4.37
N LEU A 79 1.78 -14.11 -5.13
CA LEU A 79 0.66 -13.29 -4.67
C LEU A 79 -0.60 -14.14 -4.47
N HIS A 80 -0.88 -15.05 -5.41
CA HIS A 80 -2.06 -15.93 -5.38
C HIS A 80 -2.08 -16.91 -4.22
N LYS A 81 -0.92 -17.20 -3.61
CA LYS A 81 -0.84 -17.95 -2.34
C LYS A 81 -1.45 -17.21 -1.15
N HIS A 82 -1.66 -15.90 -1.27
CA HIS A 82 -2.15 -15.03 -0.20
C HIS A 82 -3.54 -14.44 -0.47
N ILE A 83 -3.91 -14.29 -1.75
CA ILE A 83 -5.17 -13.71 -2.20
C ILE A 83 -5.70 -14.56 -3.34
N ASP A 84 -6.97 -14.96 -3.27
CA ASP A 84 -7.61 -15.74 -4.32
C ASP A 84 -7.60 -14.97 -5.66
N PRO A 85 -7.15 -15.57 -6.78
CA PRO A 85 -7.27 -14.97 -8.10
C PRO A 85 -8.68 -14.49 -8.46
N GLU A 86 -9.74 -15.10 -7.90
CA GLU A 86 -11.13 -14.67 -8.12
C GLU A 86 -11.44 -13.29 -7.55
N GLU A 87 -10.64 -12.79 -6.61
CA GLU A 87 -10.81 -11.48 -5.97
C GLU A 87 -9.89 -10.41 -6.59
N LEU A 88 -9.07 -10.78 -7.58
CA LEU A 88 -8.07 -9.91 -8.16
C LEU A 88 -8.42 -9.48 -9.59
N PRO A 89 -8.14 -8.23 -9.97
CA PRO A 89 -8.17 -7.78 -11.36
C PRO A 89 -7.25 -8.60 -12.28
N VAL A 90 -7.59 -8.64 -13.57
CA VAL A 90 -6.79 -9.32 -14.62
C VAL A 90 -5.32 -8.87 -14.65
N GLU A 91 -5.00 -7.64 -14.28
CA GLU A 91 -3.63 -7.10 -14.30
C GLU A 91 -2.70 -7.75 -13.28
N TYR A 92 -3.28 -8.40 -12.27
CA TYR A 92 -2.56 -9.16 -11.23
C TYR A 92 -2.76 -10.68 -11.39
N GLY A 93 -3.18 -11.12 -12.57
CA GLY A 93 -3.42 -12.54 -12.89
C GLY A 93 -4.69 -13.10 -12.27
N GLY A 94 -5.67 -12.27 -11.94
CA GLY A 94 -6.98 -12.69 -11.44
C GLY A 94 -8.07 -12.74 -12.52
N THR A 95 -9.33 -12.89 -12.08
CA THR A 95 -10.50 -13.02 -12.98
C THR A 95 -11.44 -11.81 -12.95
N GLN A 96 -11.24 -10.85 -12.02
CA GLN A 96 -12.07 -9.65 -11.94
C GLN A 96 -11.78 -8.68 -13.11
N PRO A 97 -12.73 -7.80 -13.45
CA PRO A 97 -12.52 -6.76 -14.46
C PRO A 97 -11.27 -5.91 -14.18
N PRO A 98 -10.71 -5.25 -15.22
CA PRO A 98 -9.58 -4.35 -15.07
C PRO A 98 -9.76 -3.34 -13.94
N PHE A 99 -8.69 -3.09 -13.20
CA PHE A 99 -8.73 -2.18 -12.06
C PHE A 99 -9.20 -0.80 -12.50
N SER A 100 -10.26 -0.30 -11.87
CA SER A 100 -10.82 1.01 -12.16
C SER A 100 -10.95 1.82 -10.87
N SER A 101 -10.28 2.97 -10.84
CA SER A 101 -10.40 3.93 -9.73
C SER A 101 -11.77 4.62 -9.72
N ARG A 102 -12.55 4.55 -10.82
CA ARG A 102 -13.79 5.30 -10.98
C ARG A 102 -14.77 5.10 -9.83
N LEU A 103 -15.03 3.86 -9.43
CA LEU A 103 -15.94 3.57 -8.31
C LEU A 103 -15.46 4.21 -7.01
N THR A 104 -14.15 4.08 -6.72
CA THR A 104 -13.56 4.67 -5.52
C THR A 104 -13.65 6.19 -5.55
N THR A 105 -13.29 6.82 -6.67
CA THR A 105 -13.37 8.27 -6.86
C THR A 105 -14.81 8.77 -6.73
N THR A 106 -15.78 8.10 -7.34
CA THR A 106 -17.20 8.45 -7.22
C THR A 106 -17.67 8.35 -5.76
N LEU A 107 -17.34 7.25 -5.06
CA LEU A 107 -17.69 7.10 -3.65
C LEU A 107 -17.05 8.16 -2.76
N LEU A 108 -15.81 8.56 -3.05
CA LEU A 108 -15.14 9.66 -2.33
C LEU A 108 -15.89 10.98 -2.53
N HIS A 109 -16.26 11.32 -3.76
CA HIS A 109 -17.02 12.54 -4.05
C HIS A 109 -18.42 12.54 -3.44
N LEU A 110 -19.14 11.40 -3.51
CA LEU A 110 -20.46 11.28 -2.90
C LEU A 110 -20.44 11.47 -1.38
N ASN A 111 -19.32 11.20 -0.74
CA ASN A 111 -19.15 11.34 0.71
C ASN A 111 -18.36 12.60 1.11
N GLU A 112 -18.13 13.55 0.19
CA GLU A 112 -17.32 14.75 0.45
C GLU A 112 -17.85 15.57 1.64
N SER A 113 -19.18 15.70 1.77
CA SER A 113 -19.83 16.40 2.89
C SER A 113 -19.47 15.76 4.24
N LYS A 114 -19.44 14.42 4.29
CA LYS A 114 -19.08 13.66 5.49
C LYS A 114 -17.61 13.83 5.85
N PHE A 115 -16.71 13.92 4.85
CA PHE A 115 -15.30 14.23 5.11
C PHE A 115 -15.13 15.63 5.70
N LYS A 116 -15.85 16.64 5.18
CA LYS A 116 -15.85 18.01 5.75
C LYS A 116 -16.41 18.07 7.17
N GLU A 117 -17.39 17.23 7.48
CA GLU A 117 -17.88 17.06 8.84
C GLU A 117 -16.81 16.41 9.72
N TRP A 118 -16.15 15.35 9.24
CA TRP A 118 -15.12 14.65 9.98
C TRP A 118 -13.89 15.48 10.30
N GLU A 119 -13.53 16.42 9.43
CA GLU A 119 -12.45 17.39 9.68
C GLU A 119 -12.73 18.31 10.88
N LYS A 120 -13.99 18.48 11.29
CA LYS A 120 -14.35 19.26 12.48
C LYS A 120 -14.13 18.49 13.78
N TYR A 121 -14.01 17.16 13.73
CA TYR A 121 -13.69 16.36 14.91
C TYR A 121 -12.18 16.24 15.07
N GLY A 122 -11.69 16.27 16.30
CA GLY A 122 -10.27 16.17 16.62
C GLY A 122 -9.93 16.98 17.86
N TYR A 123 -8.64 17.12 18.13
CA TYR A 123 -8.15 18.04 19.14
C TYR A 123 -7.95 19.41 18.50
N ASP A 124 -8.45 20.47 19.13
CA ASP A 124 -8.04 21.83 18.77
C ASP A 124 -6.53 21.93 18.89
N LYS A 125 -5.89 22.54 17.88
CA LYS A 125 -4.44 22.72 17.83
C LYS A 125 -3.95 23.63 18.94
#